data_AF-A0A1T1E1P5-F1
#
_entry.id   AF-A0A1T1E1P5-F1
#
_cell.length_a   1.000
_cell.length_b   1.000
_cell.length_c   1.000
_cell.angle_alpha   90.00
_cell.angle_beta   90.00
_cell.angle_gamma   90.00
#
_symmetry.space_group_name_H-M   'P 1'
#
loop_
_entity.id
_entity.type
_entity.pdbx_description
1 polymer ?
#
loop_
_entity_poly.entity_id
_entity_poly.type
_entity_poly.pdbx_seq_one_letter_code
_entity_poly.pdbx_strand_id
1 'polypeptide(L)'
;MWFLRFDIFIQCDITVKSELNCAEVAQSVSDALNIPKMVIDTSSKFEGEEVYKSICLGLEFFLAEDDNQSNSYHLSIISEVDEFDFDGSEKEIDLTRYILTLLKKKEIQCEQRNPKLLYGSDEP
;
A
#
# COMPACT_ATOMS: atom_id res chain seq x y z
N MET A 1 24.06 -27.79 9.02
CA MET A 1 22.60 -27.67 8.78
C MET A 1 22.43 -26.46 7.89
N TRP A 2 22.00 -26.63 6.64
CA TRP A 2 21.81 -25.52 5.71
C TRP A 2 20.39 -25.01 5.88
N PHE A 3 20.24 -23.75 6.29
CA PHE A 3 18.95 -23.07 6.23
C PHE A 3 18.83 -22.46 4.84
N LEU A 4 17.80 -22.83 4.07
CA LEU A 4 17.38 -22.02 2.94
C LEU A 4 16.77 -20.74 3.51
N ARG A 5 17.52 -19.65 3.44
CA ARG A 5 16.98 -18.30 3.60
C ARG A 5 16.40 -17.91 2.25
N PHE A 6 15.10 -17.68 2.20
CA PHE A 6 14.45 -17.02 1.07
C PHE A 6 14.18 -15.60 1.52
N ASP A 7 14.88 -14.65 0.93
CA ASP A 7 14.60 -13.23 1.14
C ASP A 7 13.41 -12.87 0.24
N ILE A 8 12.30 -12.48 0.87
CA ILE A 8 11.01 -12.20 0.21
C ILE A 8 10.67 -10.76 0.51
N PHE A 9 10.38 -10.00 -0.54
CA PHE A 9 9.81 -8.65 -0.44
C PHE A 9 8.35 -8.69 -0.85
N ILE A 10 7.48 -8.02 -0.10
CA ILE A 10 6.04 -7.98 -0.36
C ILE A 10 5.67 -6.57 -0.81
N GLN A 11 4.92 -6.47 -1.90
CA GLN A 11 4.39 -5.21 -2.40
C GLN A 11 2.93 -5.33 -2.82
N CYS A 12 2.19 -4.23 -2.67
CA CYS A 12 0.89 -4.00 -3.30
C CYS A 12 0.70 -2.50 -3.48
N ASP A 13 0.19 -2.09 -4.65
CA ASP A 13 -0.15 -0.69 -4.95
C ASP A 13 -1.51 -0.61 -5.67
N ILE A 14 -2.47 0.03 -5.02
CA ILE A 14 -3.88 0.09 -5.42
C ILE A 14 -4.39 1.52 -5.34
N THR A 15 -5.19 1.91 -6.33
CA THR A 15 -6.02 3.11 -6.26
C THR A 15 -7.41 2.75 -5.73
N VAL A 16 -7.84 3.43 -4.68
CA VAL A 16 -9.19 3.35 -4.10
C VAL A 16 -9.97 4.60 -4.52
N LYS A 17 -11.20 4.43 -4.99
CA LYS A 17 -12.08 5.53 -5.39
C LYS A 17 -13.27 5.60 -4.43
N SER A 18 -13.50 6.77 -3.83
CA SER A 18 -14.56 6.95 -2.85
C SER A 18 -14.92 8.41 -2.65
N GLU A 19 -16.21 8.72 -2.48
CA GLU A 19 -16.70 10.05 -2.10
C GLU A 19 -16.55 10.34 -0.59
N LEU A 20 -16.17 9.32 0.19
CA LEU A 20 -15.84 9.45 1.61
C LEU A 20 -14.52 10.21 1.78
N ASN A 21 -14.31 10.81 2.96
CA ASN A 21 -13.02 11.44 3.27
C ASN A 21 -11.92 10.40 3.58
N CYS A 22 -10.65 10.83 3.59
CA CYS A 22 -9.51 9.93 3.77
C CYS A 22 -9.61 9.08 5.06
N ALA A 23 -10.05 9.66 6.17
CA ALA A 23 -10.21 8.95 7.46
C ALA A 23 -11.25 7.82 7.39
N GLU A 24 -12.37 8.08 6.71
CA GLU A 24 -13.44 7.10 6.50
C GLU A 24 -13.01 5.99 5.53
N VAL A 25 -12.24 6.34 4.49
CA VAL A 25 -11.63 5.34 3.59
C VAL A 25 -10.61 4.49 4.35
N ALA A 26 -9.76 5.08 5.18
CA ALA A 26 -8.79 4.38 6.02
C ALA A 26 -9.46 3.36 6.95
N GLN A 27 -10.59 3.75 7.56
CA GLN A 27 -11.39 2.83 8.37
C GLN A 27 -11.99 1.69 7.52
N SER A 28 -12.58 2.03 6.37
CA SER A 28 -13.20 1.04 5.46
C SER A 28 -12.19 0.02 4.94
N VAL A 29 -10.99 0.48 4.57
CA VAL A 29 -9.86 -0.38 4.17
C VAL A 29 -9.42 -1.25 5.34
N SER A 30 -9.29 -0.68 6.55
CA SER A 30 -8.90 -1.45 7.74
C SER A 30 -9.87 -2.60 8.02
N ASP A 31 -11.18 -2.30 7.95
CA ASP A 31 -12.25 -3.28 8.16
C ASP A 31 -12.31 -4.33 7.04
N ALA A 32 -12.01 -3.93 5.80
CA ALA A 32 -12.03 -4.83 4.65
C ALA A 32 -10.85 -5.81 4.66
N LEU A 33 -9.68 -5.34 5.07
CA LEU A 33 -8.46 -6.16 5.16
C LEU A 33 -8.34 -6.86 6.52
N ASN A 34 -9.22 -6.55 7.47
CA ASN A 34 -9.19 -7.07 8.83
C ASN A 34 -7.83 -6.80 9.51
N ILE A 35 -7.36 -5.56 9.38
CA ILE A 35 -6.11 -5.07 9.99
C ILE A 35 -6.43 -4.08 11.13
N PRO A 36 -5.47 -3.78 12.02
CA PRO A 36 -5.63 -2.70 12.99
C PRO A 36 -5.99 -1.39 12.29
N LYS A 37 -6.78 -0.56 12.98
CA LYS A 37 -7.21 0.74 12.48
C LYS A 37 -5.99 1.57 12.06
N MET A 38 -6.05 2.09 10.84
CA MET A 38 -5.07 3.06 10.34
C MET A 38 -5.14 4.38 11.13
N VAL A 39 -3.97 4.91 11.50
CA VAL A 39 -3.78 6.16 12.23
C VAL A 39 -2.92 7.11 11.42
N ILE A 40 -3.07 8.42 11.62
CA ILE A 40 -2.24 9.41 10.93
C ILE A 40 -0.77 9.18 11.29
N ASP A 41 0.07 9.04 10.26
CA ASP A 41 1.52 9.00 10.39
C ASP A 41 2.04 10.39 10.71
N THR A 42 2.73 10.52 11.84
CA THR A 42 3.30 11.79 12.33
C THR A 42 4.82 11.80 12.25
N SER A 43 5.44 10.81 11.58
CA SER A 43 6.88 10.58 11.54
C SER A 43 7.67 11.61 10.73
N SER A 44 7.03 12.68 10.24
CA SER A 44 7.64 13.72 9.38
C SER A 44 8.23 13.20 8.07
N LYS A 45 8.10 11.88 7.77
CA LYS A 45 8.61 11.24 6.56
C LYS A 45 7.87 11.68 5.30
N PHE A 46 6.62 12.09 5.45
CA PHE A 46 5.72 12.46 4.37
C PHE A 46 5.35 13.95 4.55
N GLU A 47 6.29 14.84 4.22
CA GLU A 47 6.11 16.27 4.42
C GLU A 47 4.96 16.81 3.55
N GLY A 48 3.94 17.37 4.18
CA GLY A 48 2.83 18.04 3.49
C GLY A 48 1.66 17.13 3.08
N GLU A 49 1.78 15.81 3.27
CA GLU A 49 0.73 14.83 2.94
C GLU A 49 0.15 14.20 4.22
N GLU A 50 -1.18 14.15 4.32
CA GLU A 50 -1.85 13.40 5.38
C GLU A 50 -1.86 11.91 5.03
N VAL A 51 -0.92 11.16 5.62
CA VAL A 51 -0.78 9.72 5.39
C VAL A 51 -1.37 8.94 6.57
N TYR A 52 -2.26 8.00 6.28
CA TYR A 52 -2.77 7.04 7.24
C TYR A 52 -1.95 5.74 7.18
N LYS A 53 -1.52 5.26 8.34
CA LYS A 53 -0.66 4.09 8.49
C LYS A 53 -1.26 3.04 9.42
N SER A 54 -1.10 1.76 9.06
CA SER A 54 -1.28 0.62 9.95
C SER A 54 -0.11 -0.35 9.81
N ILE A 55 0.25 -1.05 10.88
CA ILE A 55 1.30 -2.07 10.86
C ILE A 55 0.70 -3.37 11.40
N CYS A 56 0.83 -4.45 10.63
CA CYS A 56 0.32 -5.75 11.02
C CYS A 56 1.10 -6.86 10.31
N LEU A 57 1.47 -7.93 11.03
CA LEU A 57 2.14 -9.10 10.46
C LEU A 57 3.46 -8.77 9.71
N GLY A 58 4.18 -7.74 10.13
CA GLY A 58 5.43 -7.29 9.46
C GLY A 58 5.18 -6.58 8.12
N LEU A 59 3.93 -6.17 7.86
CA LEU A 59 3.56 -5.33 6.73
C LEU A 59 3.15 -3.95 7.22
N GLU A 60 3.59 -2.93 6.49
CA GLU A 60 3.16 -1.56 6.63
C GLU A 60 2.14 -1.24 5.55
N PHE A 61 1.01 -0.68 5.97
CA PHE A 61 -0.09 -0.26 5.10
C PHE A 61 -0.14 1.25 5.15
N PHE A 62 -0.02 1.89 4.00
CA PHE A 62 -0.07 3.35 3.83
C PHE A 62 -1.26 3.72 2.96
N LEU A 63 -2.02 4.71 3.39
CA LEU A 63 -3.10 5.30 2.62
C LEU A 63 -2.94 6.82 2.57
N ALA A 64 -2.93 7.39 1.38
CA ALA A 64 -2.88 8.84 1.18
C ALA A 64 -3.91 9.26 0.12
N GLU A 65 -4.37 10.51 0.15
CA GLU A 65 -5.17 11.09 -0.94
C GLU A 65 -4.30 11.33 -2.19
N ASP A 66 -4.88 11.19 -3.38
CA ASP A 66 -4.23 11.54 -4.65
C ASP A 66 -4.45 13.04 -4.92
N ASP A 67 -3.39 13.84 -4.77
CA ASP A 67 -3.42 15.29 -4.98
C ASP A 67 -3.91 15.70 -6.39
N ASN A 68 -3.81 14.81 -7.38
CA ASN A 68 -4.19 15.10 -8.76
C ASN A 68 -5.63 14.68 -9.08
N GLN A 69 -6.27 13.89 -8.21
CA GLN A 69 -7.59 13.33 -8.45
C GLN A 69 -8.41 13.35 -7.15
N SER A 70 -9.36 14.28 -7.08
CA SER A 70 -10.34 14.30 -5.99
C SER A 70 -11.04 12.94 -5.87
N ASN A 71 -11.30 12.50 -4.64
CA ASN A 71 -11.96 11.23 -4.33
C ASN A 71 -11.17 9.98 -4.76
N SER A 72 -9.85 10.11 -4.93
CA SER A 72 -8.92 9.03 -5.23
C SER A 72 -7.89 8.92 -4.11
N TYR A 73 -7.56 7.69 -3.72
CA TYR A 73 -6.64 7.40 -2.63
C TYR A 73 -5.67 6.30 -3.03
N HIS A 74 -4.42 6.44 -2.62
CA HIS A 74 -3.36 5.46 -2.87
C HIS A 74 -3.16 4.58 -1.66
N LEU A 75 -3.42 3.28 -1.82
CA LEU A 75 -3.13 2.25 -0.82
C LEU A 75 -1.87 1.50 -1.23
N SER A 76 -0.82 1.65 -0.44
CA SER A 76 0.43 0.90 -0.57
C SER A 76 0.61 -0.08 0.59
N ILE A 77 1.05 -1.30 0.30
CA ILE A 77 1.39 -2.30 1.32
C ILE A 77 2.79 -2.80 1.02
N ILE A 78 3.68 -2.69 1.99
CA ILE A 78 5.07 -3.12 1.87
C ILE A 78 5.49 -3.90 3.10
N SER A 79 6.40 -4.86 2.97
CA SER A 79 7.06 -5.46 4.13
C SER A 79 7.98 -4.43 4.81
N GLU A 80 8.09 -4.46 6.15
CA GLU A 80 9.06 -3.64 6.88
C GLU A 80 10.46 -3.87 6.29
N VAL A 81 10.99 -2.85 5.64
CA VAL A 81 12.33 -2.84 5.03
C VAL A 81 13.35 -2.43 6.10
N ASP A 82 13.39 -3.16 7.22
CA ASP A 82 14.47 -2.98 8.17
C ASP A 82 15.73 -3.60 7.55
N GLU A 83 16.60 -2.74 7.02
CA GLU A 83 18.00 -3.03 6.68
C GLU A 83 18.20 -4.29 5.80
N PHE A 84 17.38 -4.46 4.76
CA PHE A 84 17.72 -5.39 3.69
C PHE A 84 18.82 -4.76 2.82
N ASP A 85 20.03 -5.30 2.91
CA ASP A 85 21.03 -5.14 1.86
C ASP A 85 20.49 -5.84 0.61
N PHE A 86 19.70 -5.10 -0.19
CA PHE A 86 19.12 -5.60 -1.43
C PHE A 86 20.23 -6.02 -2.40
N ASP A 87 20.55 -7.30 -2.43
CA ASP A 87 21.58 -7.85 -3.31
C ASP A 87 21.00 -8.34 -4.65
N GLY A 88 19.67 -8.22 -4.81
CA GLY A 88 18.92 -8.57 -6.00
C GLY A 88 18.53 -10.04 -6.09
N SER A 89 18.81 -10.84 -5.05
CA SER A 89 18.41 -12.24 -4.97
C SER A 89 17.00 -12.45 -4.39
N GLU A 90 16.38 -11.38 -3.89
CA GLU A 90 15.06 -11.40 -3.28
C GLU A 90 13.96 -11.77 -4.28
N LYS A 91 12.91 -12.41 -3.78
CA LYS A 91 11.69 -12.67 -4.56
C LYS A 91 10.59 -11.71 -4.15
N GLU A 92 10.08 -10.96 -5.12
CA GLU A 92 8.89 -10.13 -4.95
C GLU A 92 7.63 -10.99 -4.93
N ILE A 93 6.75 -10.72 -3.95
CA ILE A 93 5.38 -11.22 -3.91
C ILE A 93 4.44 -10.02 -4.07
N ASP A 94 3.84 -9.93 -5.24
CA ASP A 94 2.78 -8.96 -5.54
C ASP A 94 1.43 -9.45 -4.95
N LEU A 95 0.93 -8.74 -3.92
CA LEU A 95 -0.36 -9.02 -3.30
C LEU A 95 -1.54 -8.30 -3.96
N THR A 96 -1.32 -7.46 -4.97
CA THR A 96 -2.33 -6.56 -5.55
C THR A 96 -3.64 -7.27 -5.89
N ARG A 97 -3.58 -8.41 -6.59
CA ARG A 97 -4.79 -9.16 -6.99
C ARG A 97 -5.57 -9.70 -5.79
N TYR A 98 -4.85 -10.15 -4.76
CA TYR A 98 -5.47 -10.68 -3.55
C TYR A 98 -6.18 -9.55 -2.79
N ILE A 99 -5.49 -8.42 -2.60
CA ILE A 99 -6.04 -7.25 -1.89
C ILE A 99 -7.23 -6.66 -2.63
N LEU A 100 -7.15 -6.50 -3.96
CA LEU A 100 -8.29 -6.07 -4.78
C LEU A 100 -9.52 -6.97 -4.60
N THR A 101 -9.30 -8.28 -4.46
CA THR A 101 -10.40 -9.24 -4.25
C THR A 101 -11.06 -9.02 -2.89
N LEU A 102 -10.28 -8.74 -1.84
CA LEU A 102 -10.80 -8.47 -0.50
C LEU A 102 -11.58 -7.16 -0.45
N LEU A 103 -11.03 -6.09 -1.04
CA LEU A 103 -11.67 -4.78 -1.09
C LEU A 103 -12.99 -4.82 -1.86
N LYS A 104 -13.02 -5.48 -3.03
CA LYS A 104 -14.26 -5.64 -3.82
C LYS A 104 -15.35 -6.45 -3.12
N LYS A 105 -14.98 -7.45 -2.30
CA LYS A 105 -15.94 -8.20 -1.46
C LYS A 105 -16.63 -7.33 -0.41
N LYS A 106 -16.02 -6.18 -0.08
CA LYS A 106 -16.53 -5.18 0.84
C LYS A 106 -17.12 -3.96 0.11
N GLU A 107 -17.38 -4.12 -1.19
CA GLU A 107 -17.97 -3.09 -2.05
C GLU A 107 -17.13 -1.81 -2.17
N ILE A 108 -15.82 -1.90 -1.88
CA ILE A 108 -14.88 -0.79 -2.06
C ILE A 108 -14.46 -0.76 -3.54
N GLN A 109 -14.67 0.38 -4.19
CA GLN A 109 -14.24 0.60 -5.58
C GLN A 109 -12.72 0.78 -5.61
N CYS A 110 -12.04 -0.13 -6.32
CA CYS A 110 -10.59 -0.13 -6.38
C CYS A 110 -10.07 -0.78 -7.66
N GLU A 111 -8.89 -0.33 -8.08
CA GLU A 111 -8.17 -0.85 -9.23
C GLU A 111 -6.66 -0.87 -8.99
N GLN A 112 -5.96 -1.77 -9.67
CA GLN A 112 -4.50 -1.81 -9.65
C GLN A 112 -3.96 -0.50 -10.21
N ARG A 113 -2.99 0.11 -9.54
CA ARG A 113 -2.33 1.30 -10.05
C ARG A 113 -1.49 0.90 -11.27
N ASN A 114 -1.54 1.70 -12.33
CA ASN A 114 -0.78 1.41 -13.54
C ASN A 114 0.72 1.62 -13.26
N PRO A 115 1.58 0.58 -13.34
CA PRO A 115 3.00 0.70 -13.00
C PRO A 115 3.77 1.68 -13.90
N LYS A 116 3.18 2.10 -15.04
CA LYS A 116 3.76 3.09 -15.96
C LYS A 116 3.87 4.52 -15.42
N LEU A 117 3.30 4.82 -14.25
CA LEU A 117 3.44 6.13 -13.60
C LEU A 117 4.52 6.18 -12.51
N LEU A 118 5.16 5.05 -12.19
CA LEU A 118 6.19 4.97 -11.15
C LEU A 118 7.60 5.30 -11.65
N TYR A 119 7.82 5.23 -12.95
CA TYR A 119 8.97 5.83 -13.60
C TYR A 119 8.40 6.73 -14.68
N GLY A 120 8.66 8.03 -14.56
CA GLY A 120 8.45 8.95 -15.67
C GLY A 120 9.02 8.28 -16.90
N SER A 121 8.14 7.94 -17.84
CA SER A 121 8.57 7.65 -19.19
C SER A 121 8.92 8.99 -19.80
N ASP A 122 10.03 9.56 -19.31
CA ASP A 122 10.88 10.34 -20.18
C ASP A 122 11.38 9.34 -21.21
N GLU A 123 10.77 9.37 -22.39
CA GLU A 123 11.47 9.23 -23.66
C GLU A 123 10.48 9.33 -24.84
N PRO A 124 10.85 9.98 -25.97
CA PRO A 124 11.88 10.99 -26.20
C PRO A 124 11.32 12.39 -26.56
#